data_AF-A0A377ZYN8-F1
#
_entry.id   AF-A0A377ZYN8-F1
#
_cell.length_a   1.000
_cell.length_b   1.000
_cell.length_c   1.000
_cell.angle_alpha   90.00
_cell.angle_beta   90.00
_cell.angle_gamma   90.00
#
_symmetry.space_group_name_H-M   'P 1'
#
loop_
_entity.id
_entity.type
_entity.pdbx_description
1 polymer ?
#
loop_
_entity_poly.entity_id
_entity_poly.type
_entity_poly.pdbx_seq_one_letter_code
_entity_poly.pdbx_strand_id
1 'polypeptide(L)'
;MTTDITELAQRMKAAAEKATPGEWWADEVKNEGCYGSGDDCVEGFTSYAIYGSDGQTLFDSLNSDAACISEEYDGEGHVAWDETAQRNAEFIALANPANILALVEALEKARAGEKQWRELVDAFCSDDADWHKLTNSNNELIALLSQVLCKQADRIAELENQLKSAENNEIDARCHIAELESSTVKLPKLKMLEDYLAEVAIEERKQILVGVKLEFHRALAAAGIKVEVE
;
A
#
# COMPACT_ATOMS: atom_id res chain seq x y z
N MET A 1 -15.72 -40.21 10.33
CA MET A 1 -16.38 -39.61 9.15
C MET A 1 -16.65 -38.16 9.48
N THR A 2 -15.97 -37.21 8.84
CA THR A 2 -16.37 -35.80 8.90
C THR A 2 -17.46 -35.61 7.85
N THR A 3 -18.71 -35.49 8.30
CA THR A 3 -19.82 -35.15 7.41
C THR A 3 -19.55 -33.78 6.81
N ASP A 4 -19.54 -33.66 5.48
CA ASP A 4 -19.55 -32.34 4.84
C ASP A 4 -20.84 -31.64 5.23
N ILE A 5 -20.70 -30.61 6.07
CA ILE A 5 -21.82 -29.85 6.63
C ILE A 5 -22.67 -29.17 5.52
N THR A 6 -22.09 -28.93 4.34
CA THR A 6 -22.83 -28.44 3.16
C THR A 6 -23.77 -29.50 2.62
N GLU A 7 -23.26 -30.71 2.45
CA GLU A 7 -24.03 -31.84 1.96
C GLU A 7 -25.14 -32.20 2.96
N LEU A 8 -24.82 -32.16 4.26
CA LEU A 8 -25.80 -32.36 5.33
C LEU A 8 -26.91 -31.31 5.28
N ALA A 9 -26.57 -30.03 5.17
CA ALA A 9 -27.56 -28.96 5.09
C ALA A 9 -28.51 -29.13 3.90
N GLN A 10 -27.99 -29.49 2.72
CA GLN A 10 -28.81 -29.75 1.54
C GLN A 10 -29.71 -30.97 1.71
N ARG A 11 -29.20 -32.05 2.30
CA ARG A 11 -30.00 -33.25 2.60
C ARG A 11 -31.11 -32.97 3.62
N MET A 12 -30.80 -32.20 4.66
CA MET A 12 -31.78 -31.82 5.69
C MET A 12 -32.85 -30.88 5.13
N LYS A 13 -32.47 -29.92 4.30
CA LYS A 13 -33.41 -29.04 3.57
C LYS A 13 -34.37 -29.84 2.70
N ALA A 14 -33.83 -30.74 1.87
CA ALA A 14 -34.64 -31.59 0.99
C ALA A 14 -35.56 -32.56 1.76
N ALA A 15 -35.15 -33.01 2.94
CA ALA A 15 -35.99 -33.83 3.81
C ALA A 15 -37.11 -33.00 4.45
N ALA A 16 -36.80 -31.80 4.95
CA ALA A 16 -37.76 -30.88 5.55
C ALA A 16 -38.83 -30.42 4.53
N GLU A 17 -38.44 -30.11 3.29
CA GLU A 17 -39.38 -29.74 2.22
C GLU A 17 -40.38 -30.84 1.85
N LYS A 18 -40.05 -32.12 2.11
CA LYS A 18 -40.91 -33.27 1.83
C LYS A 18 -41.76 -33.70 3.03
N ALA A 19 -41.38 -33.29 4.23
CA ALA A 19 -42.09 -33.62 5.45
C ALA A 19 -43.41 -32.83 5.56
N THR A 20 -44.26 -33.19 6.52
CA THR A 20 -45.50 -32.44 6.78
C THR A 20 -45.19 -30.97 7.08
N PRO A 21 -45.73 -30.01 6.30
CA PRO A 21 -45.40 -28.60 6.48
C PRO A 21 -45.89 -28.03 7.82
N GLY A 22 -45.23 -26.96 8.25
CA GLY A 22 -45.61 -26.19 9.44
C GLY A 22 -44.91 -26.64 10.73
N GLU A 23 -45.28 -25.96 11.82
CA GLU A 23 -44.78 -26.28 13.16
C GLU A 23 -45.32 -27.61 13.63
N TRP A 24 -44.46 -28.39 14.28
CA TRP A 24 -44.85 -29.62 14.96
C TRP A 24 -44.71 -29.43 16.46
N TRP A 25 -45.61 -30.02 17.23
CA TRP A 25 -45.60 -29.95 18.69
C TRP A 25 -45.87 -31.34 19.27
N ALA A 26 -45.38 -31.56 20.49
CA ALA A 26 -45.56 -32.80 21.22
C ALA A 26 -46.62 -32.62 22.31
N ASP A 27 -47.38 -33.67 22.59
CA ASP A 27 -48.31 -33.72 23.72
C ASP A 27 -48.38 -35.12 24.32
N GLU A 28 -48.91 -35.17 25.54
CA GLU A 28 -49.20 -36.39 26.27
C GLU A 28 -50.45 -37.09 25.73
N VAL A 29 -50.37 -38.41 25.65
CA VAL A 29 -51.47 -39.28 25.23
C VAL A 29 -51.60 -40.41 26.24
N LYS A 30 -52.82 -40.63 26.73
CA LYS A 30 -53.09 -41.76 27.62
C LYS A 30 -52.93 -43.07 26.85
N ASN A 31 -52.02 -43.93 27.31
CA ASN A 31 -51.86 -45.28 26.81
C ASN A 31 -52.57 -46.25 27.75
N GLU A 32 -53.29 -47.23 27.20
CA GLU A 32 -53.96 -48.31 27.96
C GLU A 32 -53.11 -49.58 28.03
N GLY A 33 -51.90 -49.56 27.46
CA GLY A 33 -50.96 -50.68 27.50
C GLY A 33 -50.51 -51.04 28.92
N CYS A 34 -50.08 -52.28 29.09
CA CYS A 34 -49.58 -52.78 30.38
C CYS A 34 -48.05 -52.69 30.44
N TYR A 35 -47.51 -52.38 31.61
CA TYR A 35 -46.06 -52.34 31.86
C TYR A 35 -45.70 -53.09 33.15
N GLY A 36 -44.43 -53.48 33.29
CA GLY A 36 -43.97 -54.39 34.35
C GLY A 36 -43.74 -55.81 33.82
N SER A 37 -43.51 -56.78 34.70
CA SER A 37 -43.23 -58.17 34.32
C SER A 37 -44.03 -59.16 35.17
N GLY A 38 -44.56 -60.20 34.53
CA GLY A 38 -45.31 -61.26 35.22
C GLY A 38 -46.72 -60.84 35.62
N ASP A 39 -47.22 -61.41 36.72
CA ASP A 39 -48.59 -61.20 37.21
C ASP A 39 -48.80 -59.81 37.85
N ASP A 40 -47.71 -59.07 38.12
CA ASP A 40 -47.72 -57.72 38.72
C ASP A 40 -47.79 -56.59 37.68
N CYS A 41 -48.31 -56.87 36.48
CA CYS A 41 -48.39 -55.90 35.41
C CYS A 41 -49.43 -54.81 35.71
N VAL A 42 -49.05 -53.54 35.53
CA VAL A 42 -49.93 -52.39 35.74
C VAL A 42 -50.45 -51.89 34.40
N GLU A 43 -51.74 -51.60 34.31
CA GLU A 43 -52.38 -51.03 33.13
C GLU A 43 -52.31 -49.50 33.15
N GLY A 44 -51.88 -48.94 32.02
CA GLY A 44 -51.97 -47.52 31.75
C GLY A 44 -50.72 -46.73 32.10
N PHE A 45 -50.25 -45.92 31.15
CA PHE A 45 -49.15 -44.98 31.33
C PHE A 45 -49.26 -43.80 30.36
N THR A 46 -48.55 -42.71 30.64
CA THR A 46 -48.46 -41.55 29.75
C THR A 46 -47.49 -41.85 28.60
N SER A 47 -48.01 -41.83 27.39
CA SER A 47 -47.26 -41.91 26.12
C SER A 47 -47.23 -40.52 25.48
N TYR A 48 -46.50 -40.35 24.38
CA TYR A 48 -46.39 -39.07 23.69
C TYR A 48 -46.76 -39.19 22.21
N ALA A 49 -47.26 -38.09 21.64
CA ALA A 49 -47.54 -37.99 20.22
C ALA A 49 -47.06 -36.64 19.66
N ILE A 50 -46.72 -36.66 18.38
CA ILE A 50 -46.37 -35.50 17.59
C ILE A 50 -47.56 -35.10 16.74
N TYR A 51 -47.90 -33.82 16.78
CA TYR A 51 -49.00 -33.24 16.05
C TYR A 51 -48.50 -32.20 15.04
N GLY A 52 -49.17 -32.15 13.90
CA GLY A 52 -48.98 -31.10 12.91
C GLY A 52 -49.65 -29.80 13.32
N SER A 53 -49.37 -28.74 12.56
CA SER A 53 -49.98 -27.42 12.75
C SER A 53 -51.51 -27.41 12.58
N ASP A 54 -52.06 -28.42 11.92
CA ASP A 54 -53.50 -28.65 11.73
C ASP A 54 -54.14 -29.54 12.82
N GLY A 55 -53.34 -29.96 13.82
CA GLY A 55 -53.77 -30.84 14.89
C GLY A 55 -53.85 -32.32 14.52
N GLN A 56 -53.43 -32.72 13.31
CA GLN A 56 -53.36 -34.14 12.96
C GLN A 56 -52.19 -34.82 13.67
N THR A 57 -52.43 -36.02 14.22
CA THR A 57 -51.36 -36.87 14.77
C THR A 57 -50.46 -37.35 13.63
N LEU A 58 -49.18 -36.98 13.68
CA LEU A 58 -48.16 -37.38 12.71
C LEU A 58 -47.48 -38.68 13.13
N PHE A 59 -47.15 -38.79 14.42
CA PHE A 59 -46.52 -39.95 15.04
C PHE A 59 -47.03 -40.10 16.47
N ASP A 60 -47.17 -41.32 16.95
CA ASP A 60 -47.41 -41.62 18.36
C ASP A 60 -46.45 -42.72 18.83
N SER A 61 -46.19 -42.76 20.14
CA SER A 61 -45.36 -43.78 20.76
C SER A 61 -46.16 -44.93 21.38
N LEU A 62 -47.45 -45.08 21.05
CA LEU A 62 -48.34 -46.03 21.74
C LEU A 62 -47.87 -47.48 21.62
N ASN A 63 -47.21 -47.82 20.51
CA ASN A 63 -46.70 -49.16 20.19
C ASN A 63 -45.17 -49.18 20.08
N SER A 64 -44.47 -48.26 20.75
CA SER A 64 -43.01 -48.21 20.75
C SER A 64 -42.41 -49.42 21.48
N ASP A 65 -41.50 -50.15 20.84
CA ASP A 65 -40.71 -51.22 21.47
C ASP A 65 -39.51 -50.66 22.27
N ALA A 66 -39.23 -49.37 22.13
CA ALA A 66 -38.22 -48.63 22.89
C ALA A 66 -38.78 -47.97 24.17
N ALA A 67 -40.06 -48.21 24.48
CA ALA A 67 -40.72 -47.64 25.65
C ALA A 67 -39.96 -47.99 26.94
N CYS A 68 -39.66 -46.97 27.74
CA CYS A 68 -39.05 -47.14 29.06
C CYS A 68 -39.95 -46.46 30.08
N ILE A 69 -40.72 -47.27 30.81
CA ILE A 69 -41.70 -46.74 31.76
C ILE A 69 -41.00 -46.36 33.06
N SER A 70 -41.07 -45.08 33.38
CA SER A 70 -40.64 -44.51 34.65
C SER A 70 -41.87 -44.25 35.51
N GLU A 71 -41.71 -44.44 36.82
CA GLU A 71 -42.81 -44.35 37.78
C GLU A 71 -42.45 -43.40 38.92
N GLU A 72 -43.40 -42.58 39.33
CA GLU A 72 -43.30 -41.73 40.50
C GLU A 72 -44.55 -41.87 41.37
N TYR A 73 -44.34 -42.02 42.67
CA TYR A 73 -45.40 -42.02 43.67
C TYR A 73 -45.30 -40.71 44.43
N ASP A 74 -46.20 -39.78 44.13
CA ASP A 74 -46.32 -38.54 44.87
C ASP A 74 -47.46 -38.62 45.89
N GLY A 75 -47.64 -37.57 46.70
CA GLY A 75 -48.70 -37.51 47.69
C GLY A 75 -50.12 -37.43 47.10
N GLU A 76 -50.25 -37.29 45.78
CA GLU A 76 -51.49 -37.10 45.03
C GLU A 76 -51.85 -38.31 44.16
N GLY A 77 -50.92 -39.22 43.89
CA GLY A 77 -51.16 -40.45 43.14
C GLY A 77 -49.90 -41.19 42.67
N HIS A 78 -50.13 -42.17 41.80
CA HIS A 78 -49.10 -42.91 41.09
C HIS A 78 -49.14 -42.48 39.63
N VAL A 79 -48.01 -42.00 39.12
CA VAL A 79 -47.84 -41.57 37.73
C VAL A 79 -46.80 -42.45 37.08
N ALA A 80 -47.14 -42.98 35.90
CA ALA A 80 -46.23 -43.75 35.06
C ALA A 80 -46.16 -43.12 33.67
N TRP A 81 -44.97 -42.94 33.12
CA TRP A 81 -44.78 -42.33 31.80
C TRP A 81 -43.66 -43.01 31.02
N ASP A 82 -43.73 -42.98 29.69
CA ASP A 82 -42.66 -43.41 28.82
C ASP A 82 -41.60 -42.30 28.68
N GLU A 83 -40.54 -42.41 29.46
CA GLU A 83 -39.44 -41.45 29.52
C GLU A 83 -38.64 -41.40 28.21
N THR A 84 -38.61 -42.49 27.45
CA THR A 84 -37.97 -42.51 26.13
C THR A 84 -38.81 -41.75 25.12
N ALA A 85 -40.12 -41.98 25.10
CA ALA A 85 -41.04 -41.28 24.23
C ALA A 85 -41.08 -39.77 24.51
N GLN A 86 -41.05 -39.35 25.78
CA GLN A 86 -41.00 -37.94 26.16
C GLN A 86 -39.82 -37.23 25.48
N ARG A 87 -38.60 -37.76 25.68
CA ARG A 87 -37.36 -37.19 25.13
C ARG A 87 -37.35 -37.18 23.61
N ASN A 88 -37.81 -38.27 22.99
CA ASN A 88 -37.87 -38.36 21.53
C ASN A 88 -38.90 -37.39 20.95
N ALA A 89 -40.04 -37.23 21.61
CA ALA A 89 -41.10 -36.34 21.16
C ALA A 89 -40.65 -34.88 21.23
N GLU A 90 -40.01 -34.47 22.34
CA GLU A 90 -39.40 -33.14 22.46
C GLU A 90 -38.37 -32.87 21.37
N PHE A 91 -37.48 -33.84 21.11
CA PHE A 91 -36.47 -33.70 20.06
C PHE A 91 -37.10 -33.53 18.67
N ILE A 92 -38.09 -34.36 18.32
CA ILE A 92 -38.75 -34.33 17.00
C ILE A 92 -39.55 -33.04 16.82
N ALA A 93 -40.29 -32.59 17.85
CA ALA A 93 -41.03 -31.35 17.81
C ALA A 93 -40.11 -30.14 17.62
N LEU A 94 -38.94 -30.13 18.27
CA LEU A 94 -37.94 -29.07 18.08
C LEU A 94 -37.25 -29.17 16.70
N ALA A 95 -36.90 -30.36 16.24
CA ALA A 95 -36.25 -30.61 14.96
C ALA A 95 -37.24 -30.66 13.77
N ASN A 96 -38.38 -29.98 13.90
CA ASN A 96 -39.43 -29.98 12.89
C ASN A 96 -38.99 -29.32 11.57
N PRO A 97 -39.73 -29.54 10.47
CA PRO A 97 -39.38 -29.01 9.15
C PRO A 97 -39.19 -27.49 9.12
N ALA A 98 -40.02 -26.72 9.83
CA ALA A 98 -39.91 -25.26 9.87
C ALA A 98 -38.58 -24.82 10.51
N ASN A 99 -38.21 -25.41 11.64
CA ASN A 99 -36.96 -25.12 12.34
C ASN A 99 -35.73 -25.55 11.53
N ILE A 100 -35.77 -26.72 10.89
CA ILE A 100 -34.67 -27.17 10.02
C ILE A 100 -34.46 -26.23 8.84
N LEU A 101 -35.54 -25.79 8.17
CA LEU A 101 -35.42 -24.85 7.05
C LEU A 101 -34.86 -23.51 7.49
N ALA A 102 -35.33 -22.97 8.63
CA ALA A 102 -34.80 -21.73 9.20
C ALA A 102 -33.31 -21.82 9.55
N LEU A 103 -32.88 -22.94 10.13
CA LEU A 103 -31.46 -23.20 10.45
C LEU A 103 -30.60 -23.30 9.19
N VAL A 104 -31.07 -23.99 8.15
CA VAL A 104 -30.34 -24.10 6.88
C VAL A 104 -30.24 -22.74 6.18
N GLU A 105 -31.31 -21.95 6.16
CA GLU A 105 -31.27 -20.60 5.60
C GLU A 105 -30.26 -19.71 6.31
N ALA A 106 -30.25 -19.72 7.66
CA ALA A 106 -29.29 -18.98 8.46
C ALA A 106 -27.84 -19.42 8.17
N LEU A 107 -27.62 -20.73 8.00
CA LEU A 107 -26.31 -21.29 7.66
C LEU A 107 -25.85 -20.88 6.25
N GLU A 108 -26.73 -20.95 5.25
CA GLU A 108 -26.45 -20.53 3.88
C GLU A 108 -26.07 -19.03 3.85
N LYS A 109 -26.80 -18.19 4.59
CA LYS A 109 -26.53 -16.75 4.70
C LYS A 109 -25.19 -16.46 5.39
N ALA A 110 -24.89 -17.15 6.49
CA ALA A 110 -23.62 -16.97 7.21
C ALA A 110 -22.42 -17.32 6.32
N ARG A 111 -22.50 -18.41 5.56
CA ARG A 111 -21.45 -18.85 4.62
C ARG A 111 -21.29 -17.90 3.43
N ALA A 112 -22.38 -17.37 2.89
CA ALA A 112 -22.31 -16.36 1.86
C ALA A 112 -21.57 -15.09 2.37
N GLY A 113 -21.86 -14.68 3.61
CA GLY A 113 -21.16 -13.59 4.27
C GLY A 113 -19.66 -13.87 4.45
N GLU A 114 -19.29 -15.07 4.92
CA GLU A 114 -17.88 -15.47 5.06
C GLU A 114 -17.12 -15.42 3.73
N LYS A 115 -17.74 -15.90 2.64
CA LYS A 115 -17.16 -15.84 1.30
C LYS A 115 -16.91 -14.40 0.87
N GLN A 116 -17.89 -13.52 1.04
CA GLN A 116 -17.76 -12.10 0.69
C GLN A 116 -16.66 -11.42 1.51
N TRP A 117 -16.59 -11.69 2.81
CA TRP A 117 -15.52 -11.17 3.66
C TRP A 117 -14.14 -11.64 3.21
N ARG A 118 -14.00 -12.91 2.83
CA ARG A 118 -12.74 -13.46 2.31
C ARG A 118 -12.30 -12.76 1.03
N GLU A 119 -13.22 -12.57 0.08
CA GLU A 119 -12.94 -11.86 -1.17
C GLU A 119 -12.49 -10.41 -0.93
N LEU A 120 -13.11 -9.71 0.02
CA LEU A 120 -12.70 -8.36 0.41
C LEU A 120 -11.30 -8.32 1.05
N VAL A 121 -10.99 -9.28 1.91
CA VAL A 121 -9.67 -9.40 2.54
C VAL A 121 -8.59 -9.68 1.49
N ASP A 122 -8.87 -10.57 0.54
CA ASP A 122 -7.92 -10.91 -0.53
C ASP A 122 -7.65 -9.69 -1.43
N ALA A 123 -8.70 -8.94 -1.78
CA ALA A 123 -8.56 -7.69 -2.55
C ALA A 123 -7.74 -6.64 -1.78
N PHE A 124 -8.03 -6.45 -0.48
CA PHE A 124 -7.28 -5.54 0.37
C PHE A 124 -5.79 -5.90 0.46
N CYS A 125 -5.47 -7.19 0.62
CA CYS A 125 -4.09 -7.68 0.64
C CYS A 125 -3.37 -7.41 -0.69
N SER A 126 -4.07 -7.51 -1.82
CA SER A 126 -3.50 -7.17 -3.14
C SER A 126 -3.20 -5.67 -3.25
N ASP A 127 -4.13 -4.82 -2.84
CA ASP A 127 -3.98 -3.37 -2.89
C ASP A 127 -2.83 -2.89 -2.00
N ASP A 128 -2.72 -3.45 -0.78
CA ASP A 128 -1.62 -3.16 0.15
C ASP A 128 -0.25 -3.53 -0.46
N ALA A 129 -0.16 -4.71 -1.07
CA ALA A 129 1.06 -5.16 -1.74
C ALA A 129 1.46 -4.23 -2.90
N ASP A 130 0.50 -3.75 -3.68
CA ASP A 130 0.77 -2.82 -4.79
C ASP A 130 1.16 -1.43 -4.29
N TRP A 131 0.54 -0.95 -3.20
CA TRP A 131 0.92 0.30 -2.55
C TRP A 131 2.36 0.25 -1.99
N HIS A 132 2.77 -0.87 -1.41
CA HIS A 132 4.14 -1.09 -0.97
C HIS A 132 5.14 -1.06 -2.13
N LYS A 133 4.83 -1.68 -3.28
CA LYS A 133 5.68 -1.61 -4.48
C LYS A 133 5.84 -0.17 -4.96
N LEU A 134 4.73 0.57 -5.07
CA LEU A 134 4.75 1.97 -5.51
C LEU A 134 5.58 2.83 -4.56
N THR A 135 5.43 2.62 -3.25
CA THR A 135 6.20 3.35 -2.23
C THR A 135 7.71 3.07 -2.36
N ASN A 136 8.10 1.81 -2.56
CA ASN A 136 9.50 1.47 -2.78
C ASN A 136 10.07 2.11 -4.05
N SER A 137 9.35 2.04 -5.17
CA SER A 137 9.78 2.70 -6.41
C SER A 137 9.91 4.22 -6.26
N ASN A 138 8.99 4.87 -5.54
CA ASN A 138 9.09 6.30 -5.26
C ASN A 138 10.33 6.63 -4.42
N ASN A 139 10.63 5.83 -3.39
CA ASN A 139 11.82 6.00 -2.56
C ASN A 139 13.12 5.82 -3.37
N GLU A 140 13.16 4.85 -4.29
CA GLU A 140 14.28 4.66 -5.21
C GLU A 140 14.47 5.88 -6.14
N LEU A 141 13.38 6.40 -6.71
CA LEU A 141 13.42 7.60 -7.54
C LEU A 141 13.91 8.82 -6.76
N ILE A 142 13.44 9.01 -5.52
CA ILE A 142 13.90 10.08 -4.63
C ILE A 142 15.41 9.96 -4.37
N ALA A 143 15.91 8.74 -4.11
CA ALA A 143 17.33 8.50 -3.90
C ALA A 143 18.17 8.84 -5.15
N LEU A 144 17.71 8.40 -6.33
CA LEU A 144 18.36 8.71 -7.61
C LEU A 144 18.39 10.22 -7.89
N LEU A 145 17.25 10.90 -7.71
CA LEU A 145 17.13 12.34 -7.90
C LEU A 145 18.04 13.10 -6.93
N SER A 146 18.08 12.69 -5.66
CA SER A 146 18.98 13.28 -4.66
C SER A 146 20.44 13.14 -5.06
N GLN A 147 20.86 11.98 -5.56
CA GLN A 147 22.23 11.76 -6.03
C GLN A 147 22.58 12.66 -7.23
N VAL A 148 21.68 12.80 -8.19
CA VAL A 148 21.89 13.66 -9.36
C VAL A 148 21.99 15.12 -8.94
N LEU A 149 21.14 15.58 -8.03
CA LEU A 149 21.18 16.94 -7.50
C LEU A 149 22.51 17.25 -6.80
N CYS A 150 23.01 16.33 -5.96
CA CYS A 150 24.34 16.49 -5.34
C CYS A 150 25.45 16.63 -6.38
N LYS A 151 25.47 15.75 -7.41
CA LYS A 151 26.48 15.83 -8.47
C LYS A 151 26.40 17.13 -9.27
N GLN A 152 25.19 17.64 -9.51
CA GLN A 152 25.00 18.92 -10.19
C GLN A 152 25.49 20.08 -9.32
N ALA A 153 25.23 20.06 -8.02
CA ALA A 153 25.73 21.07 -7.09
C ALA A 153 27.27 21.11 -7.06
N ASP A 154 27.92 19.94 -6.99
CA ASP A 154 29.38 19.84 -7.05
C ASP A 154 29.93 20.39 -8.38
N ARG A 155 29.26 20.10 -9.50
CA ARG A 155 29.67 20.60 -10.82
C ARG A 155 29.52 22.12 -10.96
N ILE A 156 28.47 22.69 -10.37
CA ILE A 156 28.27 24.15 -10.35
C ILE A 156 29.40 24.80 -9.54
N ALA A 157 29.68 24.30 -8.34
CA ALA A 157 30.76 24.82 -7.50
C ALA A 157 32.12 24.76 -8.22
N GLU A 158 32.40 23.67 -8.94
CA GLU A 158 33.62 23.53 -9.74
C GLU A 158 33.67 24.57 -10.88
N LEU A 159 32.57 24.75 -11.62
CA LEU A 159 32.51 25.73 -12.72
C LEU A 159 32.64 27.17 -12.21
N GLU A 160 32.07 27.50 -11.06
CA GLU A 160 32.20 28.81 -10.42
C GLU A 160 33.67 29.11 -10.06
N ASN A 161 34.40 28.12 -9.52
CA ASN A 161 35.83 28.26 -9.23
C ASN A 161 36.66 28.44 -10.50
N GLN A 162 36.37 27.67 -11.55
CA GLN A 162 37.05 27.78 -12.84
C GLN A 162 36.83 29.16 -13.46
N LEU A 163 35.59 29.67 -13.42
CA LEU A 163 35.25 31.00 -13.92
C LEU A 163 36.04 32.09 -13.19
N LYS A 164 36.07 32.03 -11.86
CA LYS A 164 36.82 32.99 -11.04
C LYS A 164 38.31 32.99 -11.34
N SER A 165 38.91 31.81 -11.57
CA SER A 165 40.32 31.72 -11.98
C SER A 165 40.55 32.31 -13.37
N ALA A 166 39.64 32.08 -14.32
CA ALA A 166 39.74 32.63 -15.66
C ALA A 166 39.62 34.16 -15.65
N GLU A 167 38.69 34.71 -14.87
CA GLU A 167 38.52 36.16 -14.66
C GLU A 167 39.80 36.80 -14.11
N ASN A 168 40.43 36.20 -13.10
CA ASN A 168 41.71 36.72 -12.57
C ASN A 168 42.81 36.73 -13.63
N ASN A 169 42.95 35.65 -14.40
CA ASN A 169 43.93 35.58 -15.48
C ASN A 169 43.67 36.64 -16.57
N GLU A 170 42.41 36.91 -16.87
CA GLU A 170 42.04 37.96 -17.82
C GLU A 170 42.39 39.35 -17.28
N ILE A 171 42.13 39.61 -15.99
CA ILE A 171 42.52 40.86 -15.33
C ILE A 171 44.04 41.04 -15.40
N ASP A 172 44.82 40.02 -15.04
CA ASP A 172 46.29 40.07 -15.09
C ASP A 172 46.79 40.36 -16.51
N ALA A 173 46.22 39.69 -17.52
CA ALA A 173 46.57 39.94 -18.92
C ALA A 173 46.23 41.37 -19.36
N ARG A 174 45.05 41.89 -18.98
CA ARG A 174 44.63 43.27 -19.29
C ARG A 174 45.54 44.29 -18.62
N CYS A 175 45.93 44.07 -17.36
CA CYS A 175 46.89 44.92 -16.65
C CYS A 175 48.24 44.94 -17.37
N HIS A 176 48.77 43.77 -17.75
CA HIS A 176 50.04 43.68 -18.45
C HIS A 176 50.02 44.37 -19.82
N ILE A 177 48.92 44.22 -20.59
CA ILE A 177 48.73 44.95 -21.85
C ILE A 177 48.75 46.46 -21.61
N ALA A 178 48.02 46.95 -20.60
CA ALA A 178 48.00 48.37 -20.28
C ALA A 178 49.39 48.92 -19.87
N GLU A 179 50.17 48.15 -19.10
CA GLU A 179 51.55 48.50 -18.76
C GLU A 179 52.41 48.63 -20.03
N LEU A 180 52.35 47.64 -20.93
CA LEU A 180 53.07 47.68 -22.20
C LEU A 180 52.63 48.84 -23.09
N GLU A 181 51.33 49.10 -23.19
CA GLU A 181 50.78 50.22 -23.96
C GLU A 181 51.15 51.59 -23.37
N SER A 182 51.39 51.68 -22.06
CA SER A 182 51.85 52.91 -21.40
C SER A 182 53.35 53.15 -21.54
N SER A 183 54.13 52.11 -21.84
CA SER A 183 55.58 52.20 -21.92
C SER A 183 56.05 53.17 -23.01
N THR A 184 57.04 53.98 -22.66
CA THR A 184 57.64 54.99 -23.53
C THR A 184 59.12 54.69 -23.75
N VAL A 185 59.62 54.95 -24.94
CA VAL A 185 61.03 54.73 -25.29
C VAL A 185 61.80 56.06 -25.27
N LYS A 186 63.02 56.04 -24.72
CA LYS A 186 63.97 57.15 -24.78
C LYS A 186 64.75 57.14 -26.08
N LEU A 187 64.76 58.26 -26.80
CA LEU A 187 65.57 58.40 -28.01
C LEU A 187 67.06 58.51 -27.64
N PRO A 188 67.95 57.76 -28.32
CA PRO A 188 69.39 57.90 -28.11
C PRO A 188 69.88 59.26 -28.61
N LYS A 189 70.86 59.83 -27.92
CA LYS A 189 71.53 61.05 -28.39
C LYS A 189 72.30 60.76 -29.68
N LEU A 190 72.13 61.59 -30.70
CA LEU A 190 72.76 61.44 -32.01
C LEU A 190 74.21 61.94 -32.01
N LYS A 191 75.03 61.53 -31.02
CA LYS A 191 76.40 62.03 -30.81
C LYS A 191 77.28 61.94 -32.06
N MET A 192 77.24 60.81 -32.77
CA MET A 192 77.97 60.62 -34.02
C MET A 192 77.60 61.66 -35.09
N LEU A 193 76.31 61.99 -35.20
CA LEU A 193 75.83 63.00 -36.15
C LEU A 193 76.15 64.41 -35.66
N GLU A 194 76.05 64.66 -34.35
CA GLU A 194 76.46 65.92 -33.74
C GLU A 194 77.95 66.20 -34.00
N ASP A 195 78.82 65.21 -33.81
CA ASP A 195 80.26 65.29 -34.03
C ASP A 195 80.59 65.50 -35.51
N TYR A 196 79.89 64.80 -36.42
CA TYR A 196 80.08 64.94 -37.87
C TYR A 196 79.66 66.33 -38.39
N LEU A 197 78.69 66.97 -37.74
CA LEU A 197 78.22 68.32 -38.08
C LEU A 197 78.97 69.43 -37.33
N ALA A 198 80.06 69.13 -36.61
CA ALA A 198 80.73 70.12 -35.75
C ALA A 198 81.32 71.33 -36.51
N GLU A 199 81.73 71.15 -37.77
CA GLU A 199 82.27 72.21 -38.63
C GLU A 199 81.20 72.93 -39.49
N VAL A 200 79.94 72.48 -39.41
CA VAL A 200 78.82 73.12 -40.10
C VAL A 200 78.37 74.36 -39.33
N ALA A 201 77.93 75.39 -40.06
CA ALA A 201 77.38 76.60 -39.45
C ALA A 201 76.29 76.25 -38.42
N ILE A 202 76.33 76.89 -37.25
CA ILE A 202 75.51 76.55 -36.07
C ILE A 202 74.02 76.43 -36.40
N GLU A 203 73.53 77.29 -37.30
CA GLU A 203 72.12 77.33 -37.68
C GLU A 203 71.70 76.15 -38.58
N GLU A 204 72.54 75.79 -39.56
CA GLU A 204 72.30 74.65 -40.45
C GLU A 204 72.43 73.31 -39.71
N ARG A 205 73.41 73.20 -38.80
CA ARG A 205 73.57 72.05 -37.89
C ARG A 205 72.30 71.79 -37.08
N LYS A 206 71.71 72.85 -36.50
CA LYS A 206 70.46 72.74 -35.74
C LYS A 206 69.29 72.26 -36.59
N GLN A 207 69.14 72.78 -37.81
CA GLN A 207 68.04 72.38 -38.70
C GLN A 207 68.14 70.90 -39.12
N ILE A 208 69.34 70.41 -39.45
CA ILE A 208 69.56 69.01 -39.83
C ILE A 208 69.26 68.06 -38.65
N LEU A 209 69.76 68.38 -37.45
CA LEU A 209 69.50 67.60 -36.24
C LEU A 209 68.01 67.55 -35.89
N VAL A 210 67.30 68.67 -36.02
CA VAL A 210 65.85 68.74 -35.80
C VAL A 210 65.10 67.90 -36.85
N GLY A 211 65.47 68.00 -38.12
CA GLY A 211 64.82 67.23 -39.20
C GLY A 211 64.99 65.72 -39.03
N VAL A 212 66.20 65.26 -38.73
CA VAL A 212 66.48 63.83 -38.46
C VAL A 212 65.70 63.35 -37.23
N LYS A 213 65.66 64.13 -36.15
CA LYS A 213 64.88 63.80 -34.95
C LYS A 213 63.38 63.69 -35.27
N LEU A 214 62.84 64.58 -36.09
CA LEU A 214 61.43 64.57 -36.51
C LEU A 214 61.06 63.33 -37.32
N GLU A 215 61.91 62.92 -38.26
CA GLU A 215 61.69 61.69 -39.06
C GLU A 215 61.72 60.43 -38.18
N PHE A 216 62.64 60.34 -37.21
CA PHE A 216 62.65 59.25 -36.22
C PHE A 216 61.36 59.22 -35.38
N HIS A 217 60.90 60.37 -34.87
CA HIS A 217 59.62 60.43 -34.16
C HIS A 217 58.44 60.00 -35.03
N ARG A 218 58.42 60.39 -36.32
CA ARG A 218 57.36 60.02 -37.26
C ARG A 218 57.34 58.52 -37.55
N ALA A 219 58.51 57.91 -37.73
CA ALA A 219 58.65 56.47 -37.93
C ALA A 219 58.23 55.68 -36.68
N LEU A 220 58.65 56.12 -35.50
CA LEU A 220 58.25 55.49 -34.22
C LEU A 220 56.74 55.60 -33.97
N ALA A 221 56.15 56.77 -34.25
CA ALA A 221 54.71 56.97 -34.12
C ALA A 221 53.91 56.12 -35.12
N ALA A 222 54.37 55.98 -36.36
CA ALA A 222 53.74 55.10 -37.36
C ALA A 222 53.78 53.61 -36.95
N ALA A 223 54.79 53.21 -36.18
CA ALA A 223 54.90 51.87 -35.59
C ALA A 223 54.12 51.72 -34.27
N GLY A 224 53.41 52.76 -33.81
CA GLY A 224 52.64 52.74 -32.56
C GLY A 224 53.49 52.87 -31.29
N ILE A 225 54.77 53.26 -31.39
CA ILE A 225 55.70 53.37 -30.26
C ILE A 225 55.60 54.77 -29.66
N LYS A 226 55.30 54.86 -28.37
CA LYS A 226 55.31 56.13 -27.63
C LYS A 226 56.75 56.51 -27.27
N VAL A 227 57.11 57.77 -27.48
CA VAL A 227 58.45 58.30 -27.19
C VAL A 227 58.34 59.27 -26.03
N GLU A 228 59.26 59.19 -25.06
CA GLU A 228 59.31 60.18 -23.97
C GLU A 228 59.52 61.59 -24.51
N VAL A 229 58.79 62.55 -23.95
CA VAL A 229 59.00 63.98 -24.22
C VAL A 229 60.18 64.43 -23.35
N GLU A 230 61.28 64.86 -23.98
CA GLU A 230 62.46 65.43 -23.29
C GLU A 230 62.15 66.76 -22.57
#